data_AF-A0A4Z0HCD5-F1
#
_entry.id   AF-A0A4Z0HCD5-F1
#
_cell.length_a   1.000
_cell.length_b   1.000
_cell.length_c   1.000
_cell.angle_alpha   90.00
_cell.angle_beta   90.00
_cell.angle_gamma   90.00
#
_symmetry.space_group_name_H-M   'P 1'
#
loop_
_entity.id
_entity.type
_entity.pdbx_description
1 polymer ?
#
loop_
_entity_poly.entity_id
_entity_poly.type
_entity_poly.pdbx_seq_one_letter_code
_entity_poly.pdbx_strand_id
1 'polypeptide(L)'
;MARDPMDVEVTRGEDGTVRIAAGTDAARGRAGGDVPTGGCDVTRAVLDAAGAVLAWPVLGGLGLPSAEIHDPGRAQQWLWALYGEHVAAAVHDCAAREPAGVRAMADPTALAGSAARLGLGHWAARWWPASYPDAIPALEPDLLGLELAALTHQCQQLFDDEGDQPDDCAAELIGEHQAALDPLVQWWRDTSQPAATALHLDRVLRLIDDAADSAGLDGPALRHLRTSLDRRRPAATPIDPGALFTRHGGGYALAAAGPPAGAGRVIARGSGTNDWRRYPPGFVDAAENAVTWTARALGARRQIEVEVLAHVSASTVGAPLVAEIRLNGGQPNRVALDRRDDSWSGRADLDLPAGATEPRIEVGVLLPGFDPGPGAGTRADRDAVRALVRRRLTAVAHPLPQDTASYDAALGPFLAETAAAATGEDY
;
A
#
# COMPACT_ATOMS: atom_id res chain seq x y z
N MET A 1 21.92 -14.70 17.59
CA MET A 1 21.12 -15.90 17.94
C MET A 1 20.83 -16.64 16.64
N ALA A 2 21.25 -17.90 16.54
CA ALA A 2 20.90 -18.74 15.39
C ALA A 2 19.38 -18.92 15.36
N ARG A 3 18.77 -18.74 14.18
CA ARG A 3 17.31 -18.77 13.97
C ARG A 3 16.80 -20.21 14.10
N ASP A 4 15.60 -20.37 14.65
CA ASP A 4 14.93 -21.67 14.68
C ASP A 4 14.50 -22.00 13.23
N PRO A 5 14.91 -23.16 12.69
CA PRO A 5 14.68 -23.48 11.30
C PRO A 5 13.19 -23.77 11.06
N MET A 6 12.62 -23.20 10.00
CA MET A 6 11.19 -23.32 9.68
C MET A 6 10.95 -24.41 8.63
N ASP A 7 9.95 -25.27 8.86
CA ASP A 7 9.51 -26.25 7.86
C ASP A 7 8.80 -25.54 6.70
N VAL A 8 9.28 -25.81 5.48
CA VAL A 8 8.69 -25.32 4.24
C VAL A 8 8.35 -26.51 3.34
N GLU A 9 7.20 -26.43 2.67
CA GLU A 9 6.72 -27.46 1.74
C GLU A 9 6.93 -27.00 0.30
N VAL A 10 7.67 -27.78 -0.48
CA VAL A 10 7.93 -27.56 -1.90
C VAL A 10 7.12 -28.56 -2.71
N THR A 11 6.28 -28.08 -3.62
CA THR A 11 5.41 -28.91 -4.45
C THR A 11 5.49 -28.49 -5.91
N ARG A 12 5.17 -29.40 -6.83
CA ARG A 12 5.07 -29.10 -8.26
C ARG A 12 3.63 -29.24 -8.71
N GLY A 13 3.10 -28.21 -9.35
CA GLY A 13 1.78 -28.23 -9.98
C GLY A 13 1.78 -29.02 -11.29
N GLU A 14 0.59 -29.41 -11.75
CA GLU A 14 0.41 -30.09 -13.04
C GLU A 14 0.82 -29.21 -14.24
N ASP A 15 0.81 -27.89 -14.05
CA ASP A 15 1.28 -26.85 -14.97
C ASP A 15 2.82 -26.74 -15.04
N GLY A 16 3.54 -27.47 -14.19
CA GLY A 16 4.99 -27.44 -14.10
C GLY A 16 5.56 -26.38 -13.15
N THR A 17 4.72 -25.48 -12.65
CA THR A 17 5.07 -24.44 -11.66
C THR A 17 5.47 -25.08 -10.33
N VAL A 18 6.58 -24.64 -9.73
CA VAL A 18 6.99 -25.09 -8.39
C VAL A 18 6.45 -24.10 -7.36
N ARG A 19 5.77 -24.59 -6.32
CA ARG A 19 5.24 -23.77 -5.23
C ARG A 19 5.98 -24.04 -3.93
N ILE A 20 6.40 -22.97 -3.27
CA ILE A 20 6.93 -22.98 -1.91
C ILE A 20 5.85 -22.45 -0.98
N ALA A 21 5.38 -23.28 -0.04
CA ALA A 21 4.43 -22.87 0.99
C ALA A 21 5.15 -22.74 2.35
N ALA A 22 5.20 -21.53 2.88
CA ALA A 22 5.78 -21.25 4.20
C ALA A 22 4.70 -21.13 5.29
N GLY A 23 4.95 -21.72 6.47
CA GLY A 23 4.11 -21.50 7.66
C GLY A 23 2.66 -22.00 7.55
N THR A 24 1.69 -21.21 8.05
CA THR A 24 0.26 -21.56 8.17
C THR A 24 -0.43 -21.89 6.84
N ASP A 25 0.13 -21.51 5.70
CA ASP A 25 -0.38 -21.89 4.37
C ASP A 25 -0.17 -23.38 4.09
N ALA A 26 0.92 -23.99 4.59
CA ALA A 26 1.16 -25.44 4.49
C ALA A 26 0.12 -26.27 5.29
N ALA A 27 -0.48 -25.68 6.34
CA ALA A 27 -1.56 -26.33 7.10
C ALA A 27 -2.92 -26.26 6.36
N ARG A 28 -3.16 -25.20 5.57
CA ARG A 28 -4.37 -25.05 4.74
C ARG A 28 -4.35 -25.92 3.49
N GLY A 29 -3.19 -26.11 2.87
CA GLY A 29 -3.02 -27.00 1.71
C GLY A 29 -3.38 -28.47 1.96
N ARG A 30 -3.50 -28.91 3.23
CA ARG A 30 -3.92 -30.27 3.59
C ARG A 30 -5.43 -30.51 3.53
N ALA A 31 -6.24 -29.46 3.46
CA ALA A 31 -7.70 -29.55 3.52
C ALA A 31 -8.33 -29.20 2.16
N GLY A 32 -8.13 -30.08 1.16
CA GLY A 32 -8.81 -30.03 -0.12
C GLY A 32 -7.92 -29.59 -1.27
N GLY A 33 -7.87 -30.42 -2.32
CA GLY A 33 -7.23 -30.12 -3.60
C GLY A 33 -8.01 -29.07 -4.37
N ASP A 34 -7.91 -27.83 -3.90
CA ASP A 34 -8.30 -26.65 -4.63
C ASP A 34 -7.22 -25.58 -4.41
N VAL A 35 -6.84 -24.92 -5.50
CA VAL A 35 -5.76 -23.92 -5.55
C VAL A 35 -6.07 -22.82 -4.52
N PRO A 36 -5.20 -22.50 -3.54
CA PRO A 36 -5.41 -21.32 -2.71
C PRO A 36 -4.98 -20.07 -3.47
N THR A 37 -5.59 -19.82 -4.63
CA THR A 37 -5.61 -18.50 -5.31
C THR A 37 -6.67 -17.58 -4.72
N GLY A 38 -7.46 -18.05 -3.74
CA GLY A 38 -8.62 -17.33 -3.18
C GLY A 38 -8.33 -16.38 -2.01
N GLY A 39 -7.24 -15.61 -2.06
CA GLY A 39 -7.02 -14.47 -1.15
C GLY A 39 -7.49 -13.16 -1.79
N CYS A 40 -7.97 -12.21 -1.00
CA CYS A 40 -8.24 -10.87 -1.51
C CYS A 40 -6.92 -10.15 -1.80
N ASP A 41 -6.74 -9.55 -2.98
CA ASP A 41 -5.47 -8.91 -3.38
C ASP A 41 -4.96 -7.89 -2.34
N VAL A 42 -5.87 -7.17 -1.70
CA VAL A 42 -5.54 -6.16 -0.68
C VAL A 42 -4.98 -6.75 0.62
N THR A 43 -5.10 -8.05 0.86
CA THR A 43 -4.55 -8.71 2.05
C THR A 43 -3.25 -9.46 1.76
N ARG A 44 -2.68 -9.27 0.57
CA ARG A 44 -1.42 -9.87 0.15
C ARG A 44 -0.45 -8.79 -0.35
N ALA A 45 0.79 -8.87 0.11
CA ALA A 45 1.92 -8.19 -0.49
C ALA A 45 2.52 -9.14 -1.53
N VAL A 46 2.93 -8.62 -2.67
CA VAL A 46 3.49 -9.38 -3.78
C VAL A 46 4.77 -8.68 -4.24
N LEU A 47 5.76 -9.47 -4.65
CA LEU A 47 6.99 -9.01 -5.29
C LEU A 47 7.29 -9.95 -6.46
N ASP A 48 7.55 -9.39 -7.63
CA ASP A 48 8.03 -10.14 -8.79
C ASP A 48 9.54 -10.27 -8.75
N ALA A 49 10.06 -11.49 -8.71
CA ALA A 49 11.48 -11.81 -8.67
C ALA A 49 11.86 -12.62 -9.92
N ALA A 50 13.15 -12.69 -10.23
CA ALA A 50 13.65 -13.46 -11.37
C ALA A 50 13.13 -14.92 -11.32
N GLY A 51 12.22 -15.26 -12.23
CA GLY A 51 11.61 -16.58 -12.35
C GLY A 51 10.58 -16.97 -11.29
N ALA A 52 10.17 -16.08 -10.39
CA ALA A 52 9.13 -16.39 -9.40
C ALA A 52 8.36 -15.16 -8.89
N VAL A 53 7.12 -15.39 -8.47
CA VAL A 53 6.33 -14.40 -7.73
C VAL A 53 6.35 -14.75 -6.24
N LEU A 54 6.80 -13.82 -5.40
CA LEU A 54 6.80 -13.93 -3.95
C LEU A 54 5.55 -13.28 -3.37
N ALA A 55 4.93 -13.90 -2.36
CA ALA A 55 3.74 -13.37 -1.73
C ALA A 55 3.73 -13.55 -0.22
N TRP A 56 3.23 -12.53 0.49
CA TRP A 56 3.09 -12.53 1.94
C TRP A 56 1.67 -12.12 2.37
N PRO A 57 1.09 -12.74 3.41
CA PRO A 57 -0.14 -12.27 4.02
C PRO A 57 0.11 -11.02 4.88
N VAL A 58 -0.45 -9.86 4.51
CA VAL A 58 -0.21 -8.59 5.24
C VAL A 58 -0.90 -8.53 6.60
N LEU A 59 -1.98 -9.30 6.78
CA LEU A 59 -2.73 -9.36 8.04
C LEU A 59 -2.06 -10.27 9.08
N GLY A 60 -1.07 -11.07 8.68
CA GLY A 60 -0.31 -11.98 9.54
C GLY A 60 1.10 -11.47 9.84
N GLY A 61 1.87 -12.26 10.59
CA GLY A 61 3.31 -12.03 10.70
C GLY A 61 3.96 -12.28 9.34
N LEU A 62 4.60 -11.26 8.76
CA LEU A 62 5.13 -11.30 7.40
C LEU A 62 6.40 -12.15 7.30
N GLY A 63 6.41 -13.43 7.64
CA GLY A 63 7.58 -14.31 7.67
C GLY A 63 8.27 -14.59 6.32
N LEU A 64 8.73 -15.82 6.12
CA LEU A 64 9.18 -16.26 4.80
C LEU A 64 8.02 -16.15 3.78
N PRO A 65 8.29 -15.69 2.54
CA PRO A 65 7.27 -15.64 1.51
C PRO A 65 6.78 -17.04 1.14
N SER A 66 5.53 -17.12 0.68
CA SER A 66 5.15 -18.19 -0.25
C SER A 66 5.63 -17.80 -1.65
N ALA A 67 6.11 -18.74 -2.46
CA ALA A 67 6.63 -18.46 -3.80
C ALA A 67 5.95 -19.32 -4.86
N GLU A 68 5.61 -18.71 -5.99
CA GLU A 68 5.22 -19.40 -7.22
C GLU A 68 6.33 -19.26 -8.26
N ILE A 69 7.05 -20.33 -8.51
CA ILE A 69 8.24 -20.38 -9.35
C ILE A 69 7.86 -20.91 -10.72
N HIS A 70 7.87 -20.01 -11.70
CA HIS A 70 7.56 -20.31 -13.10
C HIS A 70 8.81 -20.58 -13.94
N ASP A 71 9.97 -20.06 -13.52
CA ASP A 71 11.28 -20.41 -14.08
C ASP A 71 12.27 -20.79 -12.96
N PRO A 72 12.40 -22.09 -12.66
CA PRO A 72 13.35 -22.55 -11.66
C PRO A 72 14.81 -22.20 -12.00
N GLY A 73 15.17 -22.10 -13.29
CA GLY A 73 16.55 -21.80 -13.69
C GLY A 73 16.98 -20.41 -13.24
N ARG A 74 16.14 -19.41 -13.50
CA ARG A 74 16.33 -18.03 -13.03
C ARG A 74 16.23 -17.97 -11.49
N ALA A 75 15.22 -18.59 -10.90
CA ALA A 75 15.00 -18.53 -9.45
C ALA A 75 16.17 -19.10 -8.62
N GLN A 76 16.92 -20.08 -9.13
CA GLN A 76 18.06 -20.66 -8.41
C GLN A 76 19.17 -19.65 -8.07
N GLN A 77 19.23 -18.51 -8.74
CA GLN A 77 20.24 -17.48 -8.44
C GLN A 77 20.06 -16.86 -7.04
N TRP A 78 18.84 -16.85 -6.50
CA TRP A 78 18.50 -16.15 -5.26
C TRP A 78 17.80 -17.01 -4.20
N LEU A 79 17.24 -18.17 -4.55
CA LEU A 79 16.51 -19.05 -3.62
C LEU A 79 17.32 -19.40 -2.37
N TRP A 80 18.61 -19.70 -2.54
CA TRP A 80 19.53 -20.02 -1.45
C TRP A 80 19.76 -18.80 -0.52
N ALA A 81 19.75 -17.59 -1.08
CA ALA A 81 19.94 -16.35 -0.33
C ALA A 81 18.67 -15.95 0.43
N LEU A 82 17.48 -16.37 -0.01
CA LEU A 82 16.21 -16.03 0.65
C LEU A 82 15.75 -17.10 1.65
N TYR A 83 15.71 -18.36 1.22
CA TYR A 83 15.18 -19.49 1.98
C TYR A 83 16.26 -20.41 2.56
N GLY A 84 17.51 -20.32 2.09
CA GLY A 84 18.61 -21.21 2.45
C GLY A 84 18.85 -22.33 1.43
N GLU A 85 20.04 -22.92 1.50
CA GLU A 85 20.53 -23.92 0.53
C GLU A 85 19.63 -25.17 0.43
N HIS A 86 19.07 -25.63 1.56
CA HIS A 86 18.23 -26.83 1.60
C HIS A 86 16.93 -26.65 0.78
N VAL A 87 16.33 -25.46 0.83
CA VAL A 87 15.12 -25.16 0.05
C VAL A 87 15.46 -25.00 -1.42
N ALA A 88 16.57 -24.34 -1.75
CA ALA A 88 17.06 -24.23 -3.13
C ALA A 88 17.30 -25.61 -3.77
N ALA A 89 17.94 -26.52 -3.05
CA ALA A 89 18.14 -27.90 -3.49
C ALA A 89 16.81 -28.66 -3.66
N ALA A 90 15.86 -28.49 -2.74
CA ALA A 90 14.54 -29.10 -2.85
C ALA A 90 13.77 -28.62 -4.08
N VAL A 91 13.85 -27.32 -4.41
CA VAL A 91 13.25 -26.76 -5.63
C VAL A 91 13.92 -27.33 -6.89
N HIS A 92 15.25 -27.45 -6.90
CA HIS A 92 15.99 -28.03 -8.03
C HIS A 92 15.54 -29.47 -8.30
N ASP A 93 15.49 -30.28 -7.24
CA ASP A 93 15.07 -31.68 -7.30
C ASP A 93 13.60 -31.82 -7.71
N CYS A 94 12.73 -30.93 -7.20
CA CYS A 94 11.29 -30.93 -7.50
C CYS A 94 11.04 -30.55 -8.97
N ALA A 95 11.81 -29.61 -9.53
CA ALA A 95 11.73 -29.25 -10.95
C ALA A 95 12.14 -30.42 -11.87
N ALA A 96 13.10 -31.25 -11.43
CA ALA A 96 13.64 -32.37 -12.21
C ALA A 96 12.83 -33.68 -12.10
N ARG A 97 12.00 -33.87 -11.06
CA ARG A 97 11.27 -35.13 -10.78
C ARG A 97 9.75 -34.99 -10.88
N GLU A 98 9.06 -36.14 -10.85
CA GLU A 98 7.59 -36.23 -10.75
C GLU A 98 7.06 -35.62 -9.43
N PRO A 99 5.80 -35.14 -9.40
CA PRO A 99 5.26 -34.34 -8.30
C PRO A 99 5.23 -35.12 -6.98
N ALA A 100 6.14 -34.75 -6.07
CA ALA A 100 6.13 -35.18 -4.69
C ALA A 100 6.41 -33.96 -3.80
N GLY A 101 5.59 -33.77 -2.76
CA GLY A 101 5.82 -32.73 -1.76
C GLY A 101 7.11 -33.00 -0.98
N VAL A 102 8.11 -32.15 -1.14
CA VAL A 102 9.38 -32.23 -0.40
C VAL A 102 9.33 -31.25 0.75
N ARG A 103 9.61 -31.74 1.97
CA ARG A 103 9.83 -30.85 3.12
C ARG A 103 11.29 -30.47 3.20
N ALA A 104 11.55 -29.18 3.31
CA ALA A 104 12.88 -28.62 3.47
C ALA A 104 12.91 -27.68 4.68
N MET A 105 14.03 -27.69 5.39
CA MET A 105 14.28 -26.73 6.47
C MET A 105 14.74 -25.41 5.86
N ALA A 106 13.98 -24.35 6.07
CA ALA A 106 14.40 -23.01 5.70
C ALA A 106 15.31 -22.40 6.77
N ASP A 107 16.35 -21.72 6.30
CA ASP A 107 17.22 -20.87 7.11
C ASP A 107 17.06 -19.43 6.62
N PRO A 108 16.11 -18.66 7.19
CA PRO A 108 15.84 -17.31 6.72
C PRO A 108 17.08 -16.45 6.89
N THR A 109 17.40 -15.64 5.88
CA THR A 109 18.55 -14.71 5.91
C THR A 109 18.12 -13.26 6.23
N ALA A 110 19.04 -12.30 6.21
CA ALA A 110 18.68 -10.88 6.29
C ALA A 110 17.91 -10.39 5.05
N LEU A 111 18.10 -11.04 3.90
CA LEU A 111 17.39 -10.73 2.66
C LEU A 111 15.89 -11.00 2.81
N ALA A 112 15.50 -12.08 3.50
CA ALA A 112 14.09 -12.41 3.74
C ALA A 112 13.31 -11.27 4.43
N GLY A 113 13.89 -10.66 5.46
CA GLY A 113 13.26 -9.51 6.13
C GLY A 113 13.20 -8.26 5.24
N SER A 114 14.19 -8.07 4.38
CA SER A 114 14.26 -6.92 3.47
C SER A 114 13.27 -7.06 2.31
N ALA A 115 13.14 -8.28 1.77
CA ALA A 115 12.16 -8.63 0.75
C ALA A 115 10.72 -8.50 1.27
N ALA A 116 10.46 -8.99 2.49
CA ALA A 116 9.16 -8.83 3.14
C ALA A 116 8.81 -7.34 3.36
N ARG A 117 9.80 -6.53 3.74
CA ARG A 117 9.63 -5.08 3.88
C ARG A 117 9.39 -4.41 2.53
N LEU A 118 10.11 -4.80 1.47
CA LEU A 118 9.92 -4.28 0.12
C LEU A 118 8.51 -4.60 -0.39
N GLY A 119 8.06 -5.86 -0.30
CA GLY A 119 6.71 -6.26 -0.67
C GLY A 119 5.62 -5.52 0.14
N LEU A 120 5.83 -5.33 1.45
CA LEU A 120 4.91 -4.53 2.27
C LEU A 120 4.90 -3.05 1.83
N GLY A 121 6.04 -2.51 1.40
CA GLY A 121 6.14 -1.14 0.90
C GLY A 121 5.36 -0.94 -0.40
N HIS A 122 5.49 -1.86 -1.36
CA HIS A 122 4.68 -1.85 -2.59
C HIS A 122 3.19 -2.00 -2.27
N TRP A 123 2.85 -2.88 -1.32
CA TRP A 123 1.50 -2.99 -0.81
C TRP A 123 1.01 -1.66 -0.22
N ALA A 124 1.80 -0.98 0.61
CA ALA A 124 1.42 0.29 1.23
C ALA A 124 1.25 1.38 0.17
N ALA A 125 2.17 1.47 -0.80
CA ALA A 125 2.08 2.43 -1.90
C ALA A 125 0.77 2.26 -2.69
N ARG A 126 0.29 1.02 -2.85
CA ARG A 126 -0.93 0.74 -3.63
C ARG A 126 -2.22 0.74 -2.82
N TRP A 127 -2.16 0.27 -1.57
CA TRP A 127 -3.33 -0.15 -0.79
C TRP A 127 -3.43 0.51 0.58
N TRP A 128 -2.61 1.52 0.90
CA TRP A 128 -2.75 2.23 2.17
C TRP A 128 -4.14 2.92 2.26
N PRO A 129 -4.95 2.60 3.28
CA PRO A 129 -6.32 3.07 3.41
C PRO A 129 -6.37 4.46 4.05
N ALA A 130 -5.77 5.46 3.40
CA ALA A 130 -5.83 6.85 3.84
C ALA A 130 -7.29 7.28 3.99
N SER A 131 -7.66 7.78 5.18
CA SER A 131 -9.04 8.11 5.51
C SER A 131 -9.08 9.18 6.59
N TYR A 132 -9.64 10.33 6.24
CA TYR A 132 -9.85 11.44 7.17
C TYR A 132 -10.83 11.09 8.29
N PRO A 133 -12.03 10.56 8.01
CA PRO A 133 -12.97 10.18 9.06
C PRO A 133 -12.44 9.09 10.00
N ASP A 134 -11.50 8.26 9.54
CA ASP A 134 -10.92 7.16 10.33
C ASP A 134 -9.64 7.52 11.09
N ALA A 135 -9.16 8.77 10.99
CA ALA A 135 -7.88 9.23 11.51
C ALA A 135 -6.69 8.41 10.98
N ILE A 136 -6.70 8.10 9.68
CA ILE A 136 -5.61 7.40 9.00
C ILE A 136 -4.97 8.39 7.99
N PRO A 137 -3.81 9.00 8.33
CA PRO A 137 -3.14 9.93 7.43
C PRO A 137 -2.67 9.22 6.16
N ALA A 138 -2.58 9.96 5.05
CA ALA A 138 -1.92 9.47 3.85
C ALA A 138 -0.41 9.36 4.06
N LEU A 139 0.20 8.35 3.43
CA LEU A 139 1.65 8.25 3.33
C LEU A 139 2.16 9.22 2.28
N GLU A 140 3.26 9.92 2.56
CA GLU A 140 3.87 10.79 1.58
C GLU A 140 4.56 9.95 0.49
N PRO A 141 4.11 10.05 -0.79
CA PRO A 141 4.55 9.15 -1.85
C PRO A 141 6.04 9.26 -2.18
N ASP A 142 6.60 10.47 -2.18
CA ASP A 142 8.00 10.69 -2.55
C ASP A 142 8.96 10.09 -1.50
N LEU A 143 8.61 10.18 -0.22
CA LEU A 143 9.33 9.60 0.90
C LEU A 143 9.22 8.07 0.92
N LEU A 144 8.02 7.52 0.71
CA LEU A 144 7.84 6.07 0.59
C LEU A 144 8.61 5.54 -0.63
N GLY A 145 8.56 6.25 -1.76
CA GLY A 145 9.25 5.90 -2.99
C GLY A 145 10.78 5.88 -2.87
N LEU A 146 11.37 6.83 -2.16
CA LEU A 146 12.82 6.82 -1.85
C LEU A 146 13.21 5.65 -0.94
N GLU A 147 12.40 5.31 0.05
CA GLU A 147 12.65 4.14 0.90
C GLU A 147 12.49 2.83 0.12
N LEU A 148 11.51 2.75 -0.79
CA LEU A 148 11.37 1.64 -1.74
C LEU A 148 12.60 1.50 -2.62
N ALA A 149 13.13 2.59 -3.19
CA ALA A 149 14.35 2.54 -4.00
C ALA A 149 15.55 1.96 -3.21
N ALA A 150 15.71 2.38 -1.95
CA ALA A 150 16.74 1.84 -1.06
C ALA A 150 16.54 0.33 -0.81
N LEU A 151 15.30 -0.11 -0.60
CA LEU A 151 14.97 -1.52 -0.37
C LEU A 151 15.13 -2.36 -1.64
N THR A 152 14.76 -1.85 -2.81
CA THR A 152 14.98 -2.50 -4.11
C THR A 152 16.47 -2.74 -4.33
N HIS A 153 17.32 -1.72 -4.12
CA HIS A 153 18.77 -1.90 -4.20
C HIS A 153 19.30 -2.91 -3.19
N GLN A 154 18.79 -2.88 -1.95
CA GLN A 154 19.19 -3.85 -0.93
C GLN A 154 18.77 -5.29 -1.28
N CYS A 155 17.68 -5.44 -2.04
CA CYS A 155 17.13 -6.70 -2.50
C CYS A 155 17.57 -7.07 -3.93
N GLN A 156 18.55 -6.37 -4.52
CA GLN A 156 18.94 -6.51 -5.93
C GLN A 156 19.24 -7.96 -6.37
N GLN A 157 19.67 -8.82 -5.45
CA GLN A 157 19.91 -10.24 -5.72
C GLN A 157 18.67 -11.02 -6.17
N LEU A 158 17.46 -10.53 -5.86
CA LEU A 158 16.19 -11.17 -6.27
C LEU A 158 15.88 -10.95 -7.75
N PHE A 159 16.48 -9.94 -8.37
CA PHE A 159 16.24 -9.54 -9.75
C PHE A 159 17.42 -9.98 -10.63
N ASP A 160 17.22 -10.02 -11.94
CA ASP A 160 18.28 -10.22 -12.94
C ASP A 160 18.29 -9.07 -13.93
N ASP A 161 19.26 -9.07 -14.85
CA ASP A 161 19.49 -7.98 -15.79
C ASP A 161 18.58 -8.04 -17.04
N GLU A 162 17.55 -8.90 -17.05
CA GLU A 162 16.65 -9.08 -18.20
C GLU A 162 15.62 -7.93 -18.32
N GLY A 163 15.35 -7.21 -17.22
CA GLY A 163 14.48 -6.02 -17.21
C GLY A 163 13.01 -6.32 -17.48
N ASP A 164 12.56 -7.54 -17.16
CA ASP A 164 11.15 -7.96 -17.26
C ASP A 164 10.41 -7.87 -15.92
N GLN A 165 11.12 -7.65 -14.81
CA GLN A 165 10.54 -7.46 -13.48
C GLN A 165 10.17 -5.99 -13.24
N PRO A 166 8.89 -5.65 -12.97
CA PRO A 166 8.48 -4.27 -12.70
C PRO A 166 9.02 -3.70 -11.37
N ASP A 167 9.48 -4.58 -10.46
CA ASP A 167 9.90 -4.20 -9.10
C ASP A 167 11.43 -3.96 -8.97
N ASP A 168 12.20 -4.09 -10.06
CA ASP A 168 13.67 -3.92 -10.07
C ASP A 168 14.15 -2.45 -10.24
N CYS A 169 13.22 -1.52 -10.47
CA CYS A 169 13.47 -0.17 -10.95
C CYS A 169 13.98 0.84 -9.88
N ALA A 170 15.03 0.53 -9.11
CA ALA A 170 15.56 1.45 -8.09
C ALA A 170 15.95 2.84 -8.66
N ALA A 171 16.56 2.87 -9.86
CA ALA A 171 16.96 4.11 -10.52
C ALA A 171 15.76 4.97 -10.96
N GLU A 172 14.67 4.35 -11.41
CA GLU A 172 13.46 5.06 -11.81
C GLU A 172 12.76 5.66 -10.58
N LEU A 173 12.65 4.90 -9.49
CA LEU A 173 12.12 5.39 -8.22
C LEU A 173 12.92 6.59 -7.68
N ILE A 174 14.25 6.55 -7.75
CA ILE A 174 15.09 7.71 -7.38
C ILE A 174 14.79 8.91 -8.28
N GLY A 175 14.64 8.68 -9.59
CA GLY A 175 14.32 9.75 -10.55
C GLY A 175 12.95 10.39 -10.31
N GLU A 176 11.93 9.57 -10.07
CA GLU A 176 10.55 10.00 -9.80
C GLU A 176 10.46 10.79 -8.49
N HIS A 177 11.14 10.32 -7.44
CA HIS A 177 10.99 10.84 -6.09
C HIS A 177 12.14 11.73 -5.61
N GLN A 178 13.00 12.20 -6.52
CA GLN A 178 14.17 13.03 -6.20
C GLN A 178 13.82 14.31 -5.42
N ALA A 179 12.59 14.82 -5.53
CA ALA A 179 12.13 16.01 -4.83
C ALA A 179 12.13 15.83 -3.30
N ALA A 180 12.00 14.60 -2.80
CA ALA A 180 12.04 14.30 -1.37
C ALA A 180 13.46 14.14 -0.80
N LEU A 181 14.51 14.08 -1.63
CA LEU A 181 15.89 13.87 -1.16
C LEU A 181 16.38 15.01 -0.27
N ASP A 182 16.14 16.27 -0.67
CA ASP A 182 16.56 17.43 0.12
C ASP A 182 15.83 17.51 1.48
N PRO A 183 14.49 17.38 1.54
CA PRO A 183 13.78 17.23 2.81
C PRO A 183 14.28 16.06 3.65
N LEU A 184 14.57 14.91 3.04
CA LEU A 184 15.07 13.73 3.74
C LEU A 184 16.46 13.95 4.35
N VAL A 185 17.35 14.64 3.64
CA VAL A 185 18.66 15.04 4.15
C VAL A 185 18.53 16.05 5.30
N GLN A 186 17.56 16.98 5.22
CA GLN A 186 17.28 17.91 6.32
C GLN A 186 16.77 17.16 7.55
N TRP A 187 15.84 16.24 7.37
CA TRP A 187 15.37 15.37 8.44
C TRP A 187 16.52 14.56 9.02
N TRP A 188 17.32 13.87 8.22
CA TRP A 188 18.51 13.16 8.68
C TRP A 188 19.55 14.04 9.40
N ARG A 189 19.50 15.37 9.31
CA ARG A 189 20.40 16.25 10.08
C ARG A 189 19.85 16.62 11.45
N ASP A 190 18.55 16.56 11.68
CA ASP A 190 17.93 16.97 12.94
C ASP A 190 18.25 16.00 14.09
N THR A 191 19.09 16.44 15.03
CA THR A 191 19.59 15.62 16.13
C THR A 191 18.57 15.30 17.23
N SER A 192 17.34 15.84 17.15
CA SER A 192 16.30 15.65 18.17
C SER A 192 15.55 14.32 18.07
N GLN A 193 15.76 13.58 16.97
CA GLN A 193 15.04 12.35 16.69
C GLN A 193 15.46 11.15 17.55
N PRO A 194 14.56 10.14 17.67
CA PRO A 194 14.93 8.85 18.23
C PRO A 194 16.11 8.20 17.49
N ALA A 195 16.99 7.54 18.24
CA ALA A 195 18.19 6.90 17.68
C ALA A 195 17.86 5.85 16.59
N ALA A 196 16.76 5.13 16.74
CA ALA A 196 16.30 4.16 15.74
C ALA A 196 15.96 4.83 14.40
N THR A 197 15.24 5.95 14.43
CA THR A 197 14.90 6.75 13.23
C THR A 197 16.16 7.33 12.59
N ALA A 198 17.10 7.84 13.39
CA ALA A 198 18.35 8.37 12.88
C ALA A 198 19.21 7.30 12.17
N LEU A 199 19.27 6.08 12.72
CA LEU A 199 19.95 4.94 12.09
C LEU A 199 19.23 4.50 10.81
N HIS A 200 17.90 4.51 10.82
CA HIS A 200 17.11 4.14 9.65
C HIS A 200 17.31 5.15 8.50
N LEU A 201 17.26 6.45 8.79
CA LEU A 201 17.54 7.51 7.83
C LEU A 201 18.96 7.41 7.25
N ASP A 202 19.98 7.20 8.08
CA ASP A 202 21.37 7.03 7.61
C ASP A 202 21.48 5.83 6.66
N ARG A 203 20.86 4.70 7.01
CA ARG A 203 20.84 3.51 6.16
C ARG A 203 20.17 3.77 4.82
N VAL A 204 18.97 4.37 4.82
CA VAL A 204 18.22 4.66 3.59
C VAL A 204 19.01 5.60 2.68
N LEU A 205 19.56 6.69 3.23
CA LEU A 205 20.33 7.65 2.45
C LEU A 205 21.60 7.05 1.84
N ARG A 206 22.31 6.16 2.56
CA ARG A 206 23.47 5.45 2.01
C ARG A 206 23.08 4.48 0.91
N LEU A 207 22.02 3.70 1.10
CA LEU A 207 21.52 2.78 0.07
C LEU A 207 21.06 3.51 -1.19
N ILE A 208 20.45 4.69 -1.06
CA ILE A 208 20.09 5.53 -2.21
C ILE A 208 21.35 6.01 -2.95
N ASP A 209 22.39 6.44 -2.21
CA ASP A 209 23.65 6.88 -2.82
C ASP A 209 24.35 5.72 -3.55
N ASP A 210 24.44 4.56 -2.91
CA ASP A 210 25.00 3.33 -3.50
C ASP A 210 24.22 2.88 -4.75
N ALA A 211 22.89 2.94 -4.70
CA ALA A 211 22.01 2.64 -5.84
C ALA A 211 22.21 3.63 -6.99
N ALA A 212 22.28 4.93 -6.67
CA ALA A 212 22.52 5.98 -7.65
C ALA A 212 23.90 5.87 -8.30
N ASP A 213 24.95 5.52 -7.53
CA ASP A 213 26.29 5.28 -8.06
C ASP A 213 26.32 4.06 -8.99
N SER A 214 25.71 2.95 -8.55
CA SER A 214 25.58 1.72 -9.35
C SER A 214 24.86 1.96 -10.69
N ALA A 215 23.86 2.84 -10.70
CA ALA A 215 23.10 3.22 -11.89
C ALA A 215 23.71 4.41 -12.67
N GLY A 216 24.80 5.03 -12.20
CA GLY A 216 25.43 6.18 -12.85
C GLY A 216 24.61 7.48 -12.81
N LEU A 217 23.72 7.65 -11.83
CA LEU A 217 22.92 8.85 -11.62
C LEU A 217 23.76 9.95 -10.93
N ASP A 218 23.73 11.18 -11.47
CA ASP A 218 24.51 12.33 -10.94
C ASP A 218 23.74 13.66 -10.92
N GLY A 219 22.44 13.60 -10.60
CA GLY A 219 21.58 14.79 -10.47
C GLY A 219 22.04 15.75 -9.36
N PRO A 220 21.58 17.03 -9.38
CA PRO A 220 21.94 18.02 -8.35
C PRO A 220 21.56 17.58 -6.93
N ALA A 221 20.39 16.95 -6.75
CA ALA A 221 19.94 16.41 -5.45
C ALA A 221 20.87 15.30 -4.94
N LEU A 222 21.31 14.38 -5.80
CA LEU A 222 22.24 13.30 -5.45
C LEU A 222 23.63 13.83 -5.10
N ARG A 223 24.13 14.85 -5.82
CA ARG A 223 25.37 15.53 -5.45
C ARG A 223 25.27 16.24 -4.10
N HIS A 224 24.11 16.82 -3.79
CA HIS A 224 23.85 17.37 -2.46
C HIS A 224 23.87 16.28 -1.39
N LEU A 225 23.23 15.13 -1.64
CA LEU A 225 23.24 13.97 -0.76
C LEU A 225 24.67 13.49 -0.47
N ARG A 226 25.48 13.20 -1.50
CA ARG A 226 26.89 12.77 -1.37
C ARG A 226 27.70 13.72 -0.50
N THR A 227 27.64 15.01 -0.83
CA THR A 227 28.29 16.08 -0.06
C THR A 227 27.80 16.14 1.40
N SER A 228 26.54 15.76 1.63
CA SER A 228 25.92 15.75 2.96
C SER A 228 26.38 14.57 3.80
N LEU A 229 26.54 13.39 3.19
CA LEU A 229 27.02 12.16 3.85
C LEU A 229 28.51 12.27 4.25
N ASP A 230 29.32 12.96 3.45
CA ASP A 230 30.75 13.21 3.75
C ASP A 230 30.95 14.16 4.94
N ARG A 231 29.95 14.99 5.25
CA ARG A 231 30.03 15.99 6.31
C ARG A 231 29.51 15.42 7.63
N ARG A 232 30.22 15.73 8.71
CA ARG A 232 29.77 15.43 10.06
C ARG A 232 28.43 16.14 10.34
N ARG A 233 27.43 15.42 10.87
CA ARG A 233 26.12 15.96 11.26
C ARG A 233 26.30 17.13 12.25
N PRO A 234 26.03 18.38 11.86
CA PRO A 234 26.07 19.50 12.79
C PRO A 234 24.90 19.40 13.78
N ALA A 235 25.01 20.05 14.94
CA ALA A 235 23.85 20.25 15.81
C ALA A 235 22.83 21.10 15.04
N ALA A 236 21.64 20.54 14.80
CA ALA A 236 20.57 21.19 14.06
C ALA A 236 19.37 21.45 14.96
N THR A 237 18.56 22.43 14.56
CA THR A 237 17.28 22.74 15.21
C THR A 237 16.31 21.57 15.01
N PRO A 238 15.42 21.28 15.98
CA PRO A 238 14.34 20.32 15.80
C PRO A 238 13.51 20.65 14.56
N ILE A 239 13.19 19.64 13.76
CA ILE A 239 12.34 19.80 12.58
C ILE A 239 11.14 18.87 12.71
N ASP A 240 9.95 19.39 12.40
CA ASP A 240 8.77 18.55 12.24
C ASP A 240 8.81 17.86 10.86
N PRO A 241 8.97 16.53 10.78
CA PRO A 241 8.95 15.81 9.51
C PRO A 241 7.59 15.92 8.83
N GLY A 242 6.48 16.06 9.57
CA GLY A 242 5.18 16.26 8.98
C GLY A 242 5.15 17.51 8.10
N ALA A 243 5.51 18.66 8.68
CA ALA A 243 5.64 19.92 7.95
C ALA A 243 6.66 19.86 6.79
N LEU A 244 7.79 19.16 6.94
CA LEU A 244 8.80 19.03 5.87
C LEU A 244 8.25 18.41 4.59
N PHE A 245 7.41 17.40 4.73
CA PHE A 245 6.91 16.58 3.63
C PHE A 245 5.49 16.95 3.21
N THR A 246 4.83 17.90 3.90
CA THR A 246 3.57 18.47 3.40
C THR A 246 3.78 19.16 2.05
N ARG A 247 3.22 18.58 0.97
CA ARG A 247 3.03 19.33 -0.29
C ARG A 247 2.20 20.57 0.05
N HIS A 248 2.77 21.76 -0.15
CA HIS A 248 2.09 23.03 0.08
C HIS A 248 0.78 23.08 -0.73
N GLY A 249 -0.33 22.75 -0.07
CA GLY A 249 -1.60 22.48 -0.73
C GLY A 249 -2.75 22.44 0.27
N GLY A 250 -2.99 23.58 0.92
CA GLY A 250 -4.23 23.89 1.63
C GLY A 250 -4.34 23.25 3.01
N GLY A 251 -4.27 24.09 4.05
CA GLY A 251 -4.71 23.70 5.38
C GLY A 251 -6.15 23.16 5.31
N TYR A 252 -6.44 22.18 6.16
CA TYR A 252 -7.78 21.64 6.35
C TYR A 252 -8.75 22.77 6.71
N ALA A 253 -9.37 23.36 5.70
CA ALA A 253 -10.61 24.05 5.91
C ALA A 253 -11.63 22.94 6.13
N LEU A 254 -11.83 22.59 7.40
CA LEU A 254 -13.09 22.02 7.89
C LEU A 254 -14.20 22.96 7.41
N ALA A 255 -14.62 22.78 6.17
CA ALA A 255 -15.94 23.16 5.75
C ALA A 255 -16.82 22.23 6.57
N ALA A 256 -17.20 22.68 7.76
CA ALA A 256 -18.53 22.40 8.23
C ALA A 256 -19.42 22.77 7.04
N ALA A 257 -19.82 21.76 6.27
CA ALA A 257 -20.98 21.84 5.42
C ALA A 257 -22.16 22.01 6.39
N GLY A 258 -22.25 23.21 6.98
CA GLY A 258 -23.51 23.78 7.37
C GLY A 258 -24.40 23.57 6.16
N PRO A 259 -25.59 22.98 6.37
CA PRO A 259 -26.39 22.40 5.30
C PRO A 259 -26.40 23.38 4.14
N PRO A 260 -26.11 22.96 2.89
CA PRO A 260 -26.29 23.87 1.78
C PRO A 260 -27.68 24.45 1.96
N ALA A 261 -27.78 25.77 1.95
CA ALA A 261 -29.04 26.49 1.98
C ALA A 261 -29.76 26.24 0.64
N GLY A 262 -30.04 24.97 0.34
CA GLY A 262 -30.87 24.50 -0.74
C GLY A 262 -32.26 24.37 -0.17
N ALA A 263 -33.14 25.26 -0.59
CA ALA A 263 -34.50 25.50 -0.11
C ALA A 263 -35.49 24.31 -0.26
N GLY A 264 -35.01 23.06 -0.35
CA GLY A 264 -35.79 21.85 -0.58
C GLY A 264 -35.88 20.94 0.65
N ARG A 265 -37.05 20.29 0.80
CA ARG A 265 -37.30 19.30 1.85
C ARG A 265 -36.48 18.04 1.61
N VAL A 266 -35.74 17.57 2.60
CA VAL A 266 -35.04 16.28 2.52
C VAL A 266 -36.06 15.14 2.41
N ILE A 267 -35.88 14.29 1.41
CA ILE A 267 -36.68 13.09 1.16
C ILE A 267 -36.01 11.90 1.87
N ALA A 268 -34.72 11.73 1.63
CA ALA A 268 -33.90 10.64 2.15
C ALA A 268 -32.43 11.05 2.15
N ARG A 269 -31.61 10.37 2.95
CA ARG A 269 -30.15 10.47 2.95
C ARG A 269 -29.57 9.09 3.28
N GLY A 270 -28.36 8.83 2.82
CA GLY A 270 -27.68 7.57 3.10
C GLY A 270 -26.21 7.59 2.70
N SER A 271 -25.56 6.44 2.87
CA SER A 271 -24.21 6.18 2.36
C SER A 271 -24.29 5.34 1.09
N GLY A 272 -23.36 5.55 0.18
CA GLY A 272 -23.13 4.69 -0.97
C GLY A 272 -22.18 3.55 -0.64
N THR A 273 -21.97 2.66 -1.61
CA THR A 273 -20.94 1.63 -1.55
C THR A 273 -19.61 2.22 -2.00
N ASN A 274 -18.57 2.06 -1.19
CA ASN A 274 -17.19 2.42 -1.51
C ASN A 274 -16.31 1.17 -1.52
N ASP A 275 -15.62 0.93 -2.62
CA ASP A 275 -14.53 -0.04 -2.70
C ASP A 275 -13.29 0.72 -3.17
N TRP A 276 -12.61 1.35 -2.22
CA TRP A 276 -11.46 2.25 -2.47
C TRP A 276 -10.30 1.57 -3.20
N ARG A 277 -10.30 0.22 -3.24
CA ARG A 277 -9.34 -0.58 -4.02
C ARG A 277 -9.47 -0.40 -5.54
N ARG A 278 -10.58 0.18 -5.99
CA ARG A 278 -10.87 0.36 -7.43
C ARG A 278 -10.28 1.64 -8.00
N TYR A 279 -9.55 2.41 -7.20
CA TYR A 279 -9.02 3.71 -7.59
C TYR A 279 -7.54 3.81 -7.26
N PRO A 280 -6.81 4.76 -7.87
CA PRO A 280 -5.49 5.15 -7.39
C PRO A 280 -5.56 5.61 -5.92
N PRO A 281 -4.48 5.44 -5.14
CA PRO A 281 -4.42 5.90 -3.75
C PRO A 281 -4.84 7.37 -3.60
N GLY A 282 -5.69 7.65 -2.61
CA GLY A 282 -6.18 9.00 -2.31
C GLY A 282 -7.26 9.56 -3.25
N PHE A 283 -7.55 8.89 -4.38
CA PHE A 283 -8.55 9.36 -5.35
C PHE A 283 -9.96 9.41 -4.75
N VAL A 284 -10.30 8.40 -3.93
CA VAL A 284 -11.46 8.34 -3.04
C VAL A 284 -10.96 7.95 -1.66
N ASP A 285 -11.49 8.58 -0.63
CA ASP A 285 -11.15 8.29 0.77
C ASP A 285 -11.50 6.83 1.13
N ALA A 286 -10.66 6.18 1.93
CA ALA A 286 -10.81 4.77 2.26
C ALA A 286 -11.89 4.47 3.32
N ALA A 287 -12.56 5.49 3.87
CA ALA A 287 -13.68 5.33 4.78
C ALA A 287 -14.81 4.52 4.13
N GLU A 288 -15.43 3.66 4.92
CA GLU A 288 -16.56 2.85 4.45
C GLU A 288 -17.76 3.72 4.03
N ASN A 289 -17.89 4.90 4.64
CA ASN A 289 -18.91 5.92 4.38
C ASN A 289 -18.38 7.12 3.57
N ALA A 290 -17.25 6.97 2.85
CA ALA A 290 -16.69 8.05 2.02
C ALA A 290 -17.67 8.56 0.96
N VAL A 291 -18.63 7.71 0.54
CA VAL A 291 -19.70 8.08 -0.39
C VAL A 291 -20.95 8.37 0.42
N THR A 292 -21.45 9.59 0.32
CA THR A 292 -22.73 9.99 0.92
C THR A 292 -23.64 10.59 -0.13
N TRP A 293 -24.94 10.54 0.14
CA TRP A 293 -25.92 11.12 -0.76
C TRP A 293 -27.12 11.67 0.01
N THR A 294 -27.71 12.73 -0.55
CA THR A 294 -28.93 13.35 -0.02
C THR A 294 -29.91 13.59 -1.16
N ALA A 295 -31.13 13.06 -1.03
CA ALA A 295 -32.23 13.32 -1.94
C ALA A 295 -33.15 14.41 -1.38
N ARG A 296 -33.46 15.43 -2.18
CA ARG A 296 -34.27 16.61 -1.81
C ARG A 296 -35.42 16.83 -2.79
N ALA A 297 -36.54 17.33 -2.26
CA ALA A 297 -37.67 17.84 -3.04
C ALA A 297 -37.52 19.36 -3.20
N LEU A 298 -37.30 19.80 -4.44
CA LEU A 298 -37.24 21.20 -4.87
C LEU A 298 -38.53 21.52 -5.64
N GLY A 299 -39.62 21.78 -4.89
CA GLY A 299 -40.97 21.86 -5.47
C GLY A 299 -41.40 20.50 -6.05
N ALA A 300 -41.70 20.47 -7.36
CA ALA A 300 -42.00 19.24 -8.08
C ALA A 300 -40.75 18.48 -8.58
N ARG A 301 -39.55 19.06 -8.49
CA ARG A 301 -38.31 18.42 -8.91
C ARG A 301 -37.71 17.62 -7.76
N ARG A 302 -37.27 16.40 -8.04
CA ARG A 302 -36.66 15.50 -7.06
C ARG A 302 -35.20 15.37 -7.49
N GLN A 303 -34.30 15.82 -6.65
CA GLN A 303 -32.88 15.89 -6.97
C GLN A 303 -32.09 15.09 -5.94
N ILE A 304 -31.09 14.35 -6.39
CA ILE A 304 -30.08 13.74 -5.55
C ILE A 304 -28.77 14.50 -5.71
N GLU A 305 -28.11 14.70 -4.59
CA GLU A 305 -26.75 15.20 -4.50
C GLU A 305 -25.90 14.06 -3.94
N VAL A 306 -24.82 13.72 -4.65
CA VAL A 306 -23.84 12.72 -4.26
C VAL A 306 -22.54 13.44 -3.93
N GLU A 307 -21.94 13.07 -2.81
CA GLU A 307 -20.68 13.61 -2.32
C GLU A 307 -19.75 12.45 -2.00
N VAL A 308 -18.50 12.54 -2.46
CA VAL A 308 -17.47 11.51 -2.28
C VAL A 308 -16.24 12.17 -1.71
N LEU A 309 -15.82 11.76 -0.51
CA LEU A 309 -14.59 12.25 0.11
C LEU A 309 -13.36 11.76 -0.65
N ALA A 310 -12.31 12.57 -0.64
CA ALA A 310 -11.04 12.23 -1.24
C ALA A 310 -9.87 12.97 -0.59
N HIS A 311 -8.65 12.49 -0.83
CA HIS A 311 -7.48 13.12 -0.25
C HIS A 311 -7.05 14.35 -1.06
N VAL A 312 -6.73 15.46 -0.38
CA VAL A 312 -6.32 16.74 -1.01
C VAL A 312 -5.09 16.61 -1.91
N SER A 313 -4.17 15.72 -1.54
CA SER A 313 -2.91 15.52 -2.26
C SER A 313 -3.03 14.57 -3.46
N ALA A 314 -4.19 13.95 -3.69
CA ALA A 314 -4.35 13.00 -4.78
C ALA A 314 -4.37 13.72 -6.15
N SER A 315 -3.51 13.29 -7.07
CA SER A 315 -3.52 13.80 -8.44
C SER A 315 -4.83 13.44 -9.14
N THR A 316 -5.50 14.44 -9.69
CA THR A 316 -6.82 14.29 -10.35
C THR A 316 -6.78 14.62 -11.83
N VAL A 317 -5.59 14.68 -12.44
CA VAL A 317 -5.43 15.12 -13.83
C VAL A 317 -6.22 14.20 -14.78
N GLY A 318 -7.38 14.70 -15.23
CA GLY A 318 -8.16 14.15 -16.34
C GLY A 318 -9.02 12.91 -16.05
N ALA A 319 -9.01 12.36 -14.83
CA ALA A 319 -9.72 11.12 -14.51
C ALA A 319 -11.19 11.40 -14.07
N PRO A 320 -12.22 10.94 -14.82
CA PRO A 320 -13.61 11.18 -14.45
C PRO A 320 -14.07 10.21 -13.35
N LEU A 321 -14.69 10.72 -12.29
CA LEU A 321 -15.39 9.89 -11.31
C LEU A 321 -16.90 9.95 -11.57
N VAL A 322 -17.58 8.81 -11.55
CA VAL A 322 -19.02 8.72 -11.86
C VAL A 322 -19.76 8.07 -10.71
N ALA A 323 -20.83 8.71 -10.25
CA ALA A 323 -21.80 8.06 -9.36
C ALA A 323 -22.82 7.26 -10.18
N GLU A 324 -23.03 6.01 -9.79
CA GLU A 324 -24.07 5.14 -10.33
C GLU A 324 -25.21 5.05 -9.33
N ILE A 325 -26.40 5.52 -9.71
CA ILE A 325 -27.55 5.70 -8.84
C ILE A 325 -28.65 4.76 -9.30
N ARG A 326 -29.05 3.81 -8.44
CA ARG A 326 -30.13 2.87 -8.72
C ARG A 326 -31.32 3.18 -7.81
N LEU A 327 -32.47 3.38 -8.43
CA LEU A 327 -33.75 3.57 -7.74
C LEU A 327 -34.56 2.28 -7.83
N ASN A 328 -34.96 1.74 -6.68
CA ASN A 328 -35.84 0.57 -6.57
C ASN A 328 -35.40 -0.63 -7.43
N GLY A 329 -34.09 -0.83 -7.59
CA GLY A 329 -33.52 -1.91 -8.42
C GLY A 329 -33.56 -1.68 -9.94
N GLY A 330 -34.07 -0.53 -10.39
CA GLY A 330 -34.16 -0.15 -11.80
C GLY A 330 -32.81 0.10 -12.48
N GLN A 331 -32.88 0.67 -13.69
CA GLN A 331 -31.68 0.99 -14.47
C GLN A 331 -30.81 2.03 -13.77
N PRO A 332 -29.48 1.86 -13.77
CA PRO A 332 -28.59 2.83 -13.16
C PRO A 332 -28.59 4.16 -13.93
N ASN A 333 -28.80 5.25 -13.21
CA ASN A 333 -28.54 6.61 -13.70
C ASN A 333 -27.09 6.98 -13.34
N ARG A 334 -26.32 7.46 -14.32
CA ARG A 334 -24.90 7.79 -14.14
C ARG A 334 -24.69 9.29 -14.14
N VAL A 335 -23.93 9.78 -13.16
CA VAL A 335 -23.69 11.20 -12.93
C VAL A 335 -22.20 11.43 -12.82
N ALA A 336 -21.65 12.28 -13.69
CA ALA A 336 -20.29 12.74 -13.55
C ALA A 336 -20.15 13.55 -12.25
N LEU A 337 -19.07 13.30 -11.51
CA LEU A 337 -18.73 14.01 -10.30
C LEU A 337 -17.61 15.01 -10.61
N ASP A 338 -17.82 16.25 -10.19
CA ASP A 338 -16.83 17.32 -10.29
C ASP A 338 -15.96 17.35 -9.04
N ARG A 339 -14.64 17.42 -9.22
CA ARG A 339 -13.69 17.56 -8.11
C ARG A 339 -13.70 18.98 -7.54
N ARG A 340 -13.66 19.08 -6.21
CA ARG A 340 -13.37 20.29 -5.45
C ARG A 340 -12.42 19.92 -4.33
N ASP A 341 -11.18 20.41 -4.34
CA ASP A 341 -10.18 20.20 -3.29
C ASP A 341 -10.16 18.77 -2.70
N ASP A 342 -10.87 18.51 -1.61
CA ASP A 342 -10.99 17.26 -0.84
C ASP A 342 -12.24 16.39 -1.13
N SER A 343 -13.07 16.76 -2.10
CA SER A 343 -14.34 16.08 -2.37
C SER A 343 -14.72 16.05 -3.84
N TRP A 344 -15.52 15.06 -4.21
CA TRP A 344 -16.21 15.01 -5.50
C TRP A 344 -17.69 15.21 -5.27
N SER A 345 -18.34 16.00 -6.13
CA SER A 345 -19.78 16.26 -5.99
C SER A 345 -20.49 16.18 -7.33
N GLY A 346 -21.72 15.67 -7.33
CA GLY A 346 -22.55 15.62 -8.53
C GLY A 346 -24.03 15.61 -8.18
N ARG A 347 -24.85 16.10 -9.11
CA ARG A 347 -26.30 16.22 -8.92
C ARG A 347 -27.05 15.60 -10.09
N ALA A 348 -28.11 14.86 -9.77
CA ALA A 348 -29.02 14.27 -10.75
C ALA A 348 -30.47 14.48 -10.37
N ASP A 349 -31.32 14.49 -11.39
CA ASP A 349 -32.75 14.35 -11.16
C ASP A 349 -33.12 12.89 -10.94
N LEU A 350 -33.95 12.67 -9.92
CA LEU A 350 -34.53 11.39 -9.61
C LEU A 350 -35.93 11.34 -10.19
N ASP A 351 -36.22 10.28 -10.94
CA ASP A 351 -37.58 9.96 -11.34
C ASP A 351 -38.32 9.28 -10.17
N LEU A 352 -38.68 10.10 -9.18
CA LEU A 352 -39.43 9.69 -7.99
C LEU A 352 -40.85 10.29 -8.02
N PRO A 353 -41.91 9.45 -8.08
CA PRO A 353 -43.27 9.96 -8.08
C PRO A 353 -43.63 10.65 -6.76
N ALA A 354 -44.50 11.65 -6.85
CA ALA A 354 -45.00 12.36 -5.68
C ALA A 354 -45.77 11.39 -4.76
N GLY A 355 -45.34 11.27 -3.50
CA GLY A 355 -45.96 10.36 -2.52
C GLY A 355 -45.33 8.97 -2.44
N ALA A 356 -44.22 8.70 -3.14
CA ALA A 356 -43.43 7.50 -2.89
C ALA A 356 -42.97 7.46 -1.43
N THR A 357 -43.38 6.41 -0.71
CA THR A 357 -42.95 6.15 0.67
C THR A 357 -41.72 5.25 0.62
N GLU A 358 -40.64 5.66 1.27
CA GLU A 358 -39.38 4.89 1.41
C GLU A 358 -38.75 4.40 0.09
N PRO A 359 -38.28 5.32 -0.79
CA PRO A 359 -37.55 4.90 -1.99
C PRO A 359 -36.26 4.18 -1.61
N ARG A 360 -36.00 3.02 -2.22
CA ARG A 360 -34.73 2.31 -2.09
C ARG A 360 -33.74 2.93 -3.08
N ILE A 361 -32.80 3.70 -2.55
CA ILE A 361 -31.75 4.37 -3.33
C ILE A 361 -30.43 3.69 -3.02
N GLU A 362 -29.79 3.14 -4.05
CA GLU A 362 -28.43 2.61 -3.97
C GLU A 362 -27.52 3.53 -4.77
N VAL A 363 -26.37 3.89 -4.18
CA VAL A 363 -25.36 4.72 -4.84
C VAL A 363 -24.03 3.97 -4.79
N GLY A 364 -23.42 3.76 -5.94
CA GLY A 364 -22.05 3.30 -6.08
C GLY A 364 -21.22 4.35 -6.81
N VAL A 365 -19.90 4.19 -6.78
CA VAL A 365 -18.98 5.05 -7.51
C VAL A 365 -18.12 4.19 -8.43
N LEU A 366 -17.80 4.73 -9.60
CA LEU A 366 -17.08 4.07 -10.66
C LEU A 366 -16.04 5.02 -11.24
N LEU A 367 -14.87 4.49 -11.54
CA LEU A 367 -13.86 5.12 -12.37
C LEU A 367 -13.91 4.43 -13.74
N PRO A 368 -14.47 5.06 -14.79
CA PRO A 368 -14.58 4.45 -16.11
C PRO A 368 -13.22 3.98 -16.64
N GLY A 369 -13.16 2.75 -17.16
CA GLY A 369 -11.91 2.10 -17.57
C GLY A 369 -11.25 1.27 -16.46
N PHE A 370 -11.70 1.40 -15.22
CA PHE A 370 -11.33 0.55 -14.09
C PHE A 370 -12.51 -0.39 -13.78
N ASP A 371 -12.63 -1.48 -14.54
CA ASP A 371 -13.67 -2.48 -14.28
C ASP A 371 -13.25 -3.32 -13.07
N PRO A 372 -14.04 -3.38 -11.99
CA PRO A 372 -13.82 -4.35 -10.94
C PRO A 372 -13.94 -5.78 -11.49
N GLY A 373 -12.79 -6.41 -11.76
CA GLY A 373 -12.76 -7.84 -11.96
C GLY A 373 -13.51 -8.60 -10.84
N PRO A 374 -13.90 -9.85 -11.08
CA PRO A 374 -14.48 -10.70 -10.04
C PRO A 374 -13.49 -10.82 -8.86
N GLY A 375 -13.96 -10.64 -7.62
CA GLY A 375 -13.10 -10.66 -6.43
C GLY A 375 -13.25 -9.44 -5.50
N ALA A 376 -14.47 -8.94 -5.32
CA ALA A 376 -14.70 -7.89 -4.34
C ALA A 376 -14.34 -8.39 -2.94
N GLY A 377 -13.26 -7.85 -2.38
CA GLY A 377 -12.89 -8.03 -0.98
C GLY A 377 -14.07 -7.65 -0.10
N THR A 378 -14.25 -8.42 0.95
CA THR A 378 -15.36 -8.19 1.87
C THR A 378 -15.12 -6.91 2.66
N ARG A 379 -16.18 -6.36 3.23
CA ARG A 379 -16.06 -5.29 4.22
C ARG A 379 -15.14 -5.69 5.38
N ALA A 380 -15.17 -6.96 5.77
CA ALA A 380 -14.30 -7.49 6.82
C ALA A 380 -12.81 -7.41 6.45
N ASP A 381 -12.45 -7.66 5.18
CA ASP A 381 -11.06 -7.51 4.71
C ASP A 381 -10.60 -6.04 4.79
N ARG A 382 -11.45 -5.10 4.36
CA ARG A 382 -11.16 -3.66 4.48
C ARG A 382 -11.02 -3.21 5.93
N ASP A 383 -11.90 -3.69 6.81
CA ASP A 383 -11.84 -3.41 8.26
C ASP A 383 -10.54 -3.97 8.87
N ALA A 384 -10.14 -5.18 8.48
CA ALA A 384 -8.89 -5.79 8.94
C ALA A 384 -7.65 -5.00 8.48
N VAL A 385 -7.66 -4.51 7.24
CA VAL A 385 -6.59 -3.64 6.70
C VAL A 385 -6.53 -2.30 7.44
N ARG A 386 -7.67 -1.63 7.69
CA ARG A 386 -7.70 -0.41 8.53
C ARG A 386 -7.17 -0.68 9.94
N ALA A 387 -7.54 -1.82 10.55
CA ALA A 387 -7.04 -2.20 11.87
C ALA A 387 -5.52 -2.47 11.87
N LEU A 388 -4.97 -3.11 10.82
CA LEU A 388 -3.54 -3.30 10.65
C LEU A 388 -2.80 -1.96 10.63
N VAL A 389 -3.26 -1.04 9.77
CA VAL A 389 -2.64 0.27 9.56
C VAL A 389 -2.66 1.10 10.85
N ARG A 390 -3.77 1.11 11.58
CA ARG A 390 -3.86 1.76 12.90
C ARG A 390 -2.83 1.19 13.89
N ARG A 391 -2.68 -0.14 13.95
CA ARG A 391 -1.65 -0.75 14.83
C ARG A 391 -0.24 -0.29 14.46
N ARG A 392 0.06 -0.21 13.16
CA ARG A 392 1.37 0.28 12.68
C ARG A 392 1.62 1.72 13.09
N LEU A 393 0.64 2.60 12.89
CA LEU A 393 0.73 4.01 13.31
C LEU A 393 0.83 4.16 14.84
N THR A 394 0.10 3.37 15.63
CA THR A 394 0.27 3.35 17.09
C THR A 394 1.67 2.92 17.51
N ALA A 395 2.27 1.95 16.80
CA ALA A 395 3.62 1.47 17.09
C ALA A 395 4.71 2.51 16.78
N VAL A 396 4.48 3.41 15.81
CA VAL A 396 5.32 4.60 15.58
C VAL A 396 5.29 5.51 16.81
N ALA A 397 4.08 5.84 17.29
CA ALA A 397 3.89 6.77 18.40
C ALA A 397 4.37 6.20 19.75
N HIS A 398 4.32 4.87 19.91
CA HIS A 398 4.71 4.18 21.13
C HIS A 398 5.71 3.06 20.82
N PRO A 399 6.99 3.39 20.58
CA PRO A 399 8.02 2.39 20.30
C PRO A 399 8.16 1.45 21.51
N LEU A 400 7.98 0.14 21.28
CA LEU A 400 8.25 -0.86 22.30
C LEU A 400 9.76 -0.90 22.64
N PRO A 401 10.14 -1.22 23.90
CA PRO A 401 11.54 -1.41 24.27
C PRO A 401 12.20 -2.51 23.40
N GLN A 402 13.43 -2.26 22.94
CA GLN A 402 14.16 -3.06 21.93
C GLN A 402 14.54 -4.49 22.35
N ASP A 403 14.14 -4.96 23.53
CA ASP A 403 14.62 -6.22 24.12
C ASP A 403 13.93 -7.50 23.60
N THR A 404 12.99 -7.35 22.67
CA THR A 404 12.41 -8.48 21.93
C THR A 404 12.72 -8.33 20.45
N ALA A 405 13.97 -8.62 20.07
CA ALA A 405 14.37 -8.80 18.69
C ALA A 405 13.72 -10.08 18.13
N SER A 406 12.41 -10.04 17.92
CA SER A 406 11.70 -10.97 17.06
C SER A 406 11.80 -10.47 15.62
N TYR A 407 11.38 -11.32 14.69
CA TYR A 407 11.20 -11.00 13.28
C TYR A 407 10.48 -9.65 13.01
N ASP A 408 9.66 -9.20 13.96
CA ASP A 408 8.90 -7.94 13.96
C ASP A 408 9.79 -6.68 13.97
N ALA A 409 11.02 -6.76 14.48
CA ALA A 409 11.96 -5.63 14.49
C ALA A 409 12.48 -5.25 13.08
N ALA A 410 12.49 -6.19 12.13
CA ALA A 410 12.83 -5.92 10.72
C ALA A 410 11.67 -5.27 9.93
N LEU A 411 10.46 -5.33 10.49
CA LEU A 411 9.22 -4.78 9.92
C LEU A 411 8.74 -3.53 10.66
N GLY A 412 9.70 -2.77 11.20
CA GLY A 412 9.46 -1.47 11.81
C GLY A 412 8.72 -0.52 10.88
N PRO A 413 8.32 0.66 11.37
CA PRO A 413 7.57 1.58 10.54
C PRO A 413 8.39 2.10 9.36
N PHE A 414 7.71 2.44 8.27
CA PHE A 414 8.33 3.20 7.17
C PHE A 414 8.62 4.64 7.62
N LEU A 415 9.55 5.30 6.96
CA LEU A 415 9.82 6.73 7.15
C LEU A 415 8.56 7.56 6.84
N ALA A 416 7.81 7.17 5.79
CA ALA A 416 6.53 7.78 5.46
C ALA A 416 5.48 7.60 6.57
N GLU A 417 5.44 6.44 7.24
CA GLU A 417 4.55 6.22 8.39
C GLU A 417 4.99 7.09 9.58
N THR A 418 6.30 7.27 9.77
CA THR A 418 6.86 8.11 10.83
C THR A 418 6.53 9.59 10.62
N ALA A 419 6.66 10.09 9.38
CA ALA A 419 6.26 11.45 9.02
C ALA A 419 4.75 11.65 9.13
N ALA A 420 3.94 10.68 8.68
CA ALA A 420 2.49 10.73 8.76
C ALA A 420 1.97 10.73 10.21
N ALA A 421 2.62 10.00 11.12
CA ALA A 421 2.28 10.02 12.54
C ALA A 421 2.58 11.39 13.19
N ALA A 422 3.63 12.09 12.75
CA ALA A 422 3.96 13.42 13.25
C ALA A 422 2.92 14.49 12.85
N THR A 423 2.34 14.40 11.64
CA THR A 423 1.21 15.25 11.24
C THR A 423 -0.08 14.96 12.02
N GLY A 424 -0.18 13.78 12.64
CA GLY A 424 -1.37 13.32 13.35
C GLY A 424 -1.72 14.11 14.61
N GLU A 425 -0.79 14.91 15.16
CA GLU A 425 -1.08 15.76 16.33
C GLU A 425 -2.01 16.95 15.99
N ASP A 426 -2.15 17.29 14.71
CA ASP A 426 -3.04 18.32 14.18
C ASP A 426 -4.28 17.75 13.42
N TYR A 427 -4.52 16.42 13.48
CA TYR A 427 -5.51 15.68 12.66
C TYR A 427 -6.89 15.48 13.29
#